data_AF-A0A7C0V893-F1
#
_entry.id   AF-A0A7C0V893-F1
#
_cell.length_a   1.000
_cell.length_b   1.000
_cell.length_c   1.000
_cell.angle_alpha   90.00
_cell.angle_beta   90.00
_cell.angle_gamma   90.00
#
_symmetry.space_group_name_H-M   'P 1'
#
loop_
_entity.id
_entity.type
_entity.pdbx_description
1 polymer ?
#
loop_
_entity_poly.entity_id
_entity_poly.type
_entity_poly.pdbx_seq_one_letter_code
_entity_poly.pdbx_strand_id
1 'polypeptide(L)' 'MDPRRRPGRISPVLGRGPGLVQDFYWSATTSAYDPCYVWGPYTRDGVVGVGYKPLKEFYFWPVR' A
#
# COMPACT_ATOMS: atom_id res chain seq x y z
N MET A 1 -19.31 31.13 7.41
CA MET A 1 -19.40 29.80 6.78
C MET A 1 -19.01 29.95 5.32
N ASP A 2 -17.97 29.26 4.85
CA ASP A 2 -17.48 29.30 3.46
C ASP A 2 -17.83 27.98 2.74
N PRO A 3 -18.56 28.01 1.60
CA PRO A 3 -19.00 26.81 0.87
C PRO A 3 -17.92 26.14 -0.02
N ARG A 4 -16.64 26.55 0.04
CA ARG A 4 -15.59 26.01 -0.87
C ARG A 4 -14.76 24.84 -0.34
N ARG A 5 -15.08 24.25 0.82
CA ARG A 5 -14.38 23.04 1.29
C ARG A 5 -14.86 21.79 0.55
N ARG A 6 -14.32 21.55 -0.64
CA ARG A 6 -14.35 20.20 -1.24
C ARG A 6 -13.44 19.29 -0.40
N PRO A 7 -13.87 18.07 -0.01
CA PRO A 7 -12.95 17.11 0.58
C PRO A 7 -11.81 16.89 -0.41
N GLY A 8 -10.58 17.01 0.09
CA GLY A 8 -9.36 16.88 -0.70
C GLY A 8 -9.44 15.60 -1.53
N ARG A 9 -9.54 15.75 -2.85
CA ARG A 9 -9.40 14.66 -3.78
C ARG A 9 -7.98 14.15 -3.61
N ILE A 10 -7.81 13.03 -2.91
CA ILE A 10 -6.58 12.27 -2.95
C ILE A 10 -6.54 11.70 -4.37
N SER A 11 -5.82 12.38 -5.27
CA SER A 11 -5.49 11.81 -6.57
C SER A 11 -4.61 10.59 -6.29
N PRO A 12 -4.98 9.38 -6.73
CA PRO A 12 -4.09 8.24 -6.63
C PRO A 12 -2.81 8.58 -7.38
N VAL A 13 -1.70 8.74 -6.66
CA VAL A 13 -0.37 8.83 -7.27
C VAL A 13 0.04 7.41 -7.61
N LEU A 14 -0.53 6.88 -8.69
CA LEU A 14 0.22 6.21 -9.74
C LEU A 14 -0.69 5.97 -10.95
N GLY A 15 -0.43 6.72 -12.02
CA GLY A 15 -1.03 6.48 -13.33
C GLY A 15 -0.55 5.16 -13.92
N ARG A 16 -1.47 4.45 -14.58
CA ARG A 16 -1.20 3.35 -15.51
C ARG A 16 -0.13 3.77 -16.54
N GLY A 17 1.12 3.30 -16.38
CA GLY A 17 2.26 3.48 -17.29
C GLY A 17 3.37 2.46 -16.97
N PRO A 18 4.29 2.13 -17.90
CA PRO A 18 4.78 0.77 -18.11
C PRO A 18 5.71 0.25 -17.01
N GLY A 19 5.15 -0.69 -16.25
CA GLY A 19 5.70 -1.40 -15.12
C GLY A 19 4.51 -1.68 -14.21
N LEU A 20 3.93 -2.88 -14.29
CA LEU A 20 2.69 -3.23 -13.58
C LEU A 20 2.86 -3.09 -12.06
N VAL A 21 2.62 -1.89 -11.53
CA VAL A 21 2.54 -1.65 -10.10
C VAL A 21 1.25 -2.27 -9.60
N GLN A 22 1.38 -3.20 -8.67
CA GLN A 22 0.31 -3.92 -8.03
C GLN A 22 -0.21 -3.13 -6.83
N ASP A 23 -1.43 -3.44 -6.41
CA ASP A 23 -2.10 -2.67 -5.36
C ASP A 23 -1.38 -2.73 -4.00
N PHE A 24 -0.72 -3.86 -3.70
CA PHE A 24 -0.08 -4.12 -2.40
C PHE A 24 1.21 -4.93 -2.56
N TYR A 25 2.24 -4.58 -1.78
CA TYR A 25 3.50 -5.32 -1.73
C TYR A 25 3.89 -5.75 -0.33
N TRP A 26 4.64 -6.84 -0.20
CA TRP A 26 5.33 -7.18 1.04
C TRP A 26 6.56 -6.30 1.24
N SER A 27 6.79 -5.87 2.48
CA SER A 27 8.12 -5.48 2.94
C SER A 27 8.88 -6.68 3.52
N ALA A 28 10.19 -6.56 3.68
CA ALA A 28 10.99 -7.56 4.39
C ALA A 28 10.81 -7.51 5.92
N THR A 29 9.98 -6.61 6.45
CA THR A 29 9.85 -6.34 7.88
C THR A 29 8.63 -7.04 8.45
N THR A 30 8.85 -8.04 9.30
CA THR A 30 7.78 -8.68 10.09
C THR A 30 7.23 -7.69 11.13
N SER A 31 5.92 -7.75 11.41
CA SER A 31 5.30 -6.95 12.46
C SER A 31 5.90 -7.28 13.84
N ALA A 32 6.14 -6.25 14.65
CA ALA A 32 6.62 -6.42 16.02
C ALA A 32 5.50 -6.84 16.99
N TYR A 33 4.23 -6.61 16.63
CA TYR A 33 3.08 -6.94 17.46
C TYR A 33 2.65 -8.41 17.30
N ASP A 34 2.62 -8.92 16.07
CA ASP A 34 2.25 -10.30 15.77
C ASP A 34 3.11 -10.85 14.60
N PRO A 35 3.92 -11.89 14.82
CA PRO A 35 4.78 -12.49 13.80
C PRO A 35 4.03 -13.09 12.61
N CYS A 36 2.72 -13.30 12.68
CA CYS A 36 1.91 -13.73 11.54
C CYS A 36 1.69 -12.62 10.51
N TYR A 37 2.10 -11.38 10.80
CA TYR A 37 1.90 -10.22 9.94
C TYR A 37 3.22 -9.62 9.45
N VAL A 38 3.16 -8.93 8.31
CA VAL A 38 4.28 -8.23 7.66
C VAL A 38 3.84 -6.80 7.32
N TRP A 39 4.74 -5.83 7.39
CA TRP A 39 4.44 -4.47 6.91
C TRP A 39 4.31 -4.46 5.38
N GLY A 40 3.41 -3.66 4.82
CA GLY A 40 3.22 -3.56 3.38
C GLY A 40 2.71 -2.19 2.92
N PRO A 41 3.26 -1.61 1.84
CA PRO A 41 2.71 -0.42 1.21
C PRO A 41 1.49 -0.75 0.33
N TYR A 42 0.46 0.06 0.46
CA TYR A 42 -0.78 0.01 -0.31
C TYR A 42 -0.70 1.13 -1.35
N THR A 43 -0.32 0.77 -2.58
CA THR A 43 0.03 1.74 -3.64
C THR A 43 -1.19 2.47 -4.18
N ARG A 44 -2.39 1.89 -4.04
CA ARG A 44 -3.65 2.51 -4.44
C ARG A 44 -3.94 3.79 -3.68
N ASP A 45 -3.76 3.76 -2.36
CA ASP A 45 -4.20 4.82 -1.45
C ASP A 45 -3.03 5.53 -0.74
N GLY A 46 -1.79 5.05 -0.92
CA GLY A 46 -0.58 5.63 -0.33
C GLY A 46 -0.41 5.33 1.17
N VAL A 47 -1.11 4.33 1.69
CA VAL A 47 -1.10 3.96 3.11
C VAL A 47 -0.07 2.85 3.38
N VAL A 48 0.48 2.83 4.60
CA VAL A 48 1.27 1.70 5.11
C VAL A 48 0.45 0.95 6.14
N GLY A 49 0.31 -0.37 5.95
CA GLY A 49 -0.44 -1.25 6.84
C GLY A 49 0.29 -2.57 7.07
N VAL A 50 -0.46 -3.56 7.54
CA VAL A 50 0.04 -4.92 7.74
C VAL A 50 -0.75 -5.93 6.93
N GLY A 51 -0.05 -6.91 6.35
CA GLY A 51 -0.61 -8.06 5.65
C GLY A 51 -0.46 -9.34 6.46
N TYR A 52 -1.43 -10.24 6.38
CA TYR A 52 -1.40 -11.54 7.06
C TYR A 52 -0.66 -12.58 6.20
N LYS A 53 0.50 -13.08 6.68
CA LYS A 53 1.43 -13.94 5.91
C LYS A 53 0.80 -15.20 5.32
N PRO A 54 -0.15 -15.89 5.98
CA PRO A 54 -0.78 -17.07 5.40
C PRO A 54 -1.60 -16.79 4.13
N LEU A 55 -2.00 -15.53 3.88
CA LEU A 55 -2.73 -15.13 2.69
C LEU A 55 -1.76 -14.71 1.57
N LYS A 56 -2.11 -15.05 0.34
CA LYS A 56 -1.32 -14.76 -0.88
C LYS A 56 -1.82 -13.52 -1.60
N GLU A 57 -2.03 -12.43 -0.87
CA GLU A 57 -2.71 -11.22 -1.36
C GLU A 57 -1.75 -10.10 -1.80
N PHE A 58 -0.47 -10.24 -1.50
CA PHE A 58 0.54 -9.21 -1.74
C PHE A 58 1.59 -9.69 -2.73
N TYR A 59 2.12 -8.74 -3.49
CA TYR A 59 3.13 -8.98 -4.49
C TYR A 59 4.54 -8.71 -3.94
N PHE A 60 5.55 -9.18 -4.67
CA PHE A 60 6.95 -8.94 -4.35
C PHE A 60 7.54 -7.92 -5.33
N TRP A 61 8.25 -6.92 -4.81
CA TRP A 61 9.02 -5.96 -5.60
C TRP A 61 10.50 -6.07 -5.21
N PRO A 62 11.35 -6.68 -6.05
CA PRO A 62 12.78 -6.70 -5.79
C PRO A 62 13.35 -5.28 -5.92
N VAL A 63 14.00 -4.81 -4.86
CA VAL A 63 14.79 -3.57 -4.85
C VAL A 63 16.28 -3.90 -4.89
N ARG A 64 17.11 -2.96 -5.35
CA ARG A 64 18.58 -3.10 -5.43
C ARG A 64 19.27 -2.32 -4.33
#